data_AF-A0A419T4J7-F1
#
_entry.id   AF-A0A419T4J7-F1
#
_cell.length_a   1.000
_cell.length_b   1.000
_cell.length_c   1.000
_cell.angle_alpha   90.00
_cell.angle_beta   90.00
_cell.angle_gamma   90.00
#
_symmetry.space_group_name_H-M   'P 1'
#
loop_
_entity.id
_entity.type
_entity.pdbx_description
1 polymer ?
#
loop_
_entity_poly.entity_id
_entity_poly.type
_entity_poly.pdbx_seq_one_letter_code
_entity_poly.pdbx_strand_id
1 'polypeptide(L)'
;MKVKIKRMFPGGNTSKGFYSYYDYIIEKDANRIFIIKGGPGVGKSSMMKKIAKEMIDRGYNIEYHHCSSDNNSIDGVVIPKLRVGLIDGTAPHVGVS
;
A
#
# COMPACT_ATOMS: atom_id res chain seq x y z
N MET A 1 18.50 -16.43 -3.67
CA MET A 1 17.86 -15.85 -2.46
C MET A 1 16.35 -15.93 -2.64
N LYS A 2 15.57 -16.28 -1.60
CA LYS A 2 14.11 -16.41 -1.68
C LYS A 2 13.45 -15.06 -1.38
N VAL A 3 12.71 -14.50 -2.34
CA VAL A 3 11.91 -13.28 -2.14
C VAL A 3 10.80 -13.57 -1.13
N LYS A 4 10.60 -12.65 -0.18
CA LYS A 4 9.52 -12.71 0.81
C LYS A 4 8.40 -11.75 0.41
N ILE A 5 7.19 -12.27 0.36
CA ILE A 5 5.97 -11.50 0.11
C ILE A 5 5.13 -11.55 1.38
N LYS A 6 4.84 -10.39 1.95
CA LYS A 6 3.88 -10.26 3.07
C LYS A 6 2.59 -9.64 2.56
N ARG A 7 1.47 -10.01 3.17
CA ARG A 7 0.15 -9.42 2.92
C ARG A 7 -0.42 -8.95 4.24
N MET A 8 -0.80 -7.69 4.29
CA MET A 8 -1.37 -7.03 5.45
C MET A 8 -2.74 -6.47 5.11
N PHE A 9 -3.60 -6.43 6.13
CA PHE A 9 -4.92 -5.84 6.06
C PHE A 9 -4.93 -4.64 7.04
N PRO A 10 -4.47 -3.46 6.61
CA PRO A 10 -4.28 -2.30 7.48
C PRO A 10 -5.61 -1.62 7.88
N GLY A 11 -6.73 -1.99 7.27
CA GLY A 11 -8.06 -1.48 7.59
C GLY A 11 -8.96 -2.59 8.12
N GLY A 12 -9.68 -2.30 9.21
CA GLY A 12 -10.71 -3.17 9.76
C GLY A 12 -11.88 -2.36 10.29
N ASN A 13 -13.09 -2.89 10.15
CA ASN A 13 -14.27 -2.29 10.79
C ASN A 13 -14.17 -2.53 12.30
N THR A 14 -13.95 -1.45 13.05
CA THR A 14 -13.97 -1.50 14.52
C THR A 14 -15.24 -0.85 15.04
N SER A 15 -15.56 -1.07 16.32
CA SER A 15 -16.68 -0.39 17.01
C SER A 15 -16.56 1.14 17.06
N LYS A 16 -15.46 1.72 16.56
CA LYS A 16 -15.20 3.16 16.46
C LYS A 16 -15.21 3.70 15.01
N GLY A 17 -15.60 2.89 14.02
CA GLY A 17 -15.59 3.24 12.60
C GLY A 17 -14.43 2.63 11.81
N PHE A 18 -14.26 3.06 10.56
CA PHE A 18 -13.15 2.66 9.70
C PHE A 18 -11.84 3.23 10.25
N TYR A 19 -10.97 2.36 10.76
CA TYR A 19 -9.64 2.73 11.23
C TYR A 19 -8.63 2.14 10.26
N SER A 20 -7.88 3.00 9.57
CA SER A 20 -6.85 2.55 8.64
C SER A 20 -5.48 2.90 9.19
N TYR A 21 -4.65 1.87 9.39
CA TYR A 21 -3.27 1.98 9.83
C TYR A 21 -2.33 2.53 8.73
N TYR A 22 -2.77 3.52 7.93
CA TYR A 22 -1.96 4.13 6.85
C TYR A 22 -0.65 4.72 7.39
N ASP A 23 -0.68 5.32 8.59
CA ASP A 23 0.51 5.86 9.28
C ASP A 23 1.54 4.78 9.67
N TYR A 24 1.16 3.51 9.62
CA TYR A 24 2.03 2.36 9.87
C TYR A 24 2.41 1.59 8.61
N ILE A 25 1.84 1.95 7.45
CA ILE A 25 2.23 1.35 6.17
C ILE A 25 3.65 1.79 5.81
N ILE A 26 4.01 3.01 6.17
CA ILE A 26 5.33 3.56 5.88
C ILE A 26 5.95 4.09 7.16
N GLU A 27 7.10 3.53 7.55
CA GLU A 27 7.89 4.03 8.67
C GLU A 27 8.26 5.51 8.45
N LYS A 28 8.31 6.30 9.54
CA LYS A 28 8.55 7.76 9.49
C LYS A 28 9.85 8.17 8.79
N ASP A 29 10.75 7.23 8.56
CA ASP A 29 12.07 7.39 7.99
C ASP A 29 12.15 6.93 6.52
N ALA A 30 11.00 6.75 5.85
CA ALA A 30 10.97 6.33 4.46
C ALA A 30 11.73 7.27 3.53
N ASN A 31 12.46 6.66 2.58
CA ASN A 31 13.21 7.38 1.57
C ASN A 31 12.28 8.06 0.56
N ARG A 32 11.13 7.46 0.27
CA ARG A 32 10.15 8.04 -0.66
C ARG A 32 8.74 7.50 -0.47
N ILE A 33 7.76 8.39 -0.59
CA ILE A 33 6.34 8.05 -0.60
C ILE A 33 5.72 8.55 -1.90
N PHE A 34 5.05 7.66 -2.62
CA PHE A 34 4.29 7.99 -3.83
C PHE A 34 2.81 7.87 -3.54
N ILE A 35 2.10 8.99 -3.63
CA ILE A 35 0.63 9.03 -3.49
C ILE A 35 0.02 8.95 -4.89
N ILE A 36 -0.72 7.88 -5.14
CA ILE A 36 -1.40 7.62 -6.42
C ILE A 36 -2.84 8.11 -6.30
N LYS A 37 -3.12 9.26 -6.91
CA LYS A 37 -4.47 9.84 -6.94
C LYS A 37 -5.23 9.39 -8.18
N GLY A 38 -6.53 9.19 -8.04
CA GLY A 38 -7.43 8.90 -9.14
C GLY A 38 -8.81 8.43 -8.66
N GLY A 39 -9.81 8.48 -9.52
CA GLY A 39 -11.17 8.04 -9.18
C GLY A 39 -11.26 6.52 -8.89
N PRO A 40 -12.40 6.04 -8.37
CA PRO A 40 -12.69 4.61 -8.30
C PRO A 40 -12.57 3.95 -9.68
N GLY A 41 -12.03 2.72 -9.75
CA GLY A 41 -11.98 1.95 -11.00
C GLY A 41 -10.92 2.37 -12.04
N VAL A 42 -10.16 3.45 -11.84
CA VAL A 42 -9.15 3.93 -12.82
C VAL A 42 -7.85 3.10 -12.87
N GLY A 43 -7.79 1.96 -12.17
CA GLY A 43 -6.68 1.01 -12.25
C GLY A 43 -5.51 1.25 -11.29
N LYS A 44 -5.68 2.03 -10.21
CA LYS A 44 -4.62 2.33 -9.22
C LYS A 44 -4.03 1.07 -8.57
N SER A 45 -4.89 0.20 -8.04
CA SER A 45 -4.52 -1.11 -7.49
C SER A 45 -3.78 -1.98 -8.52
N SER A 46 -4.26 -2.02 -9.76
CA SER A 46 -3.61 -2.75 -10.86
C SER A 46 -2.21 -2.19 -11.17
N MET A 47 -2.05 -0.87 -11.17
CA MET A 47 -0.75 -0.22 -11.36
C MET A 47 0.23 -0.59 -10.23
N MET A 48 -0.21 -0.48 -8.98
CA MET A 48 0.62 -0.85 -7.82
C MET A 48 1.04 -2.32 -7.87
N LYS A 49 0.13 -3.24 -8.22
CA LYS A 49 0.45 -4.67 -8.39
C LYS A 49 1.48 -4.93 -9.48
N LYS A 50 1.40 -4.19 -10.60
CA LYS A 50 2.40 -4.29 -11.69
C LYS A 50 3.78 -3.86 -11.21
N ILE A 51 3.88 -2.75 -10.49
CA ILE A 51 5.14 -2.28 -9.92
C ILE A 51 5.68 -3.29 -8.90
N ALA A 52 4.83 -3.80 -8.01
CA ALA A 52 5.21 -4.80 -7.03
C ALA A 52 5.74 -6.09 -7.67
N LYS A 53 5.08 -6.58 -8.73
CA LYS A 53 5.54 -7.73 -9.52
C LYS A 53 6.93 -7.49 -10.12
N GLU A 54 7.14 -6.35 -10.75
CA GLU A 54 8.44 -5.98 -11.31
C GLU A 54 9.55 -5.96 -10.24
N MET A 55 9.24 -5.46 -9.04
CA MET A 55 10.18 -5.45 -7.92
C MET A 55 10.48 -6.86 -7.39
N ILE A 56 9.48 -7.75 -7.34
CA ILE A 56 9.67 -9.18 -7.01
C ILE A 56 10.58 -9.85 -8.04
N ASP A 57 10.34 -9.61 -9.33
CA ASP A 57 11.13 -10.16 -10.44
C ASP A 57 12.60 -9.67 -10.36
N ARG A 58 12.83 -8.47 -9.81
CA ARG A 58 14.16 -7.92 -9.47
C ARG A 58 14.76 -8.41 -8.15
N GLY A 59 14.07 -9.27 -7.40
CA GLY A 59 14.55 -9.85 -6.15
C GLY A 59 14.27 -9.02 -4.90
N TYR A 60 13.38 -8.03 -4.95
CA TYR A 60 12.97 -7.26 -3.78
C TYR A 60 11.82 -7.93 -3.02
N ASN A 61 11.89 -7.85 -1.70
CA ASN A 61 10.75 -8.20 -0.83
C ASN A 61 9.66 -7.14 -0.97
N ILE A 62 8.40 -7.58 -0.85
CA ILE A 62 7.22 -6.74 -0.97
C ILE A 62 6.27 -6.97 0.20
N GLU A 63 5.66 -5.88 0.64
CA GLU A 63 4.51 -5.91 1.55
C GLU A 63 3.30 -5.32 0.82
N TYR A 64 2.26 -6.12 0.65
CA TYR A 64 0.99 -5.69 0.07
C TYR A 64 0.03 -5.27 1.17
N HIS A 65 -0.64 -4.15 0.99
CA HIS A 65 -1.65 -3.63 1.89
C HIS A 65 -3.01 -3.68 1.20
N HIS A 66 -3.87 -4.60 1.64
CA HIS A 66 -5.16 -4.86 1.04
C HIS A 66 -6.21 -3.83 1.44
N CYS A 67 -7.09 -3.51 0.50
CA CYS A 67 -8.25 -2.67 0.79
C CYS A 67 -9.25 -3.41 1.66
N SER A 68 -9.77 -2.76 2.69
CA SER A 68 -10.79 -3.35 3.58
C SER A 68 -12.15 -3.54 2.91
N SER A 69 -12.43 -2.73 1.87
CA SER A 69 -13.73 -2.72 1.19
C SER A 69 -13.76 -3.58 -0.07
N ASP A 70 -12.60 -3.93 -0.61
CA ASP A 70 -12.44 -4.86 -1.71
C ASP A 70 -11.22 -5.76 -1.46
N ASN A 71 -11.49 -7.02 -1.13
CA ASN A 71 -10.47 -8.00 -0.79
C ASN A 71 -9.47 -8.26 -1.95
N ASN A 72 -9.89 -8.00 -3.19
CA ASN A 72 -9.03 -8.13 -4.36
C ASN A 72 -8.27 -6.84 -4.68
N SER A 73 -8.57 -5.70 -4.05
CA SER A 73 -7.84 -4.45 -4.24
C SER A 73 -6.71 -4.29 -3.21
N ILE A 74 -5.71 -3.49 -3.57
CA ILE A 74 -4.66 -3.06 -2.66
C ILE A 74 -4.68 -1.54 -2.58
N ASP A 75 -4.51 -1.02 -1.37
CA ASP A 75 -4.41 0.40 -1.06
C ASP A 75 -2.96 0.84 -0.90
N GLY A 76 -2.03 -0.11 -0.80
CA GLY A 76 -0.61 0.22 -0.78
C GLY A 76 0.34 -0.95 -1.04
N VAL A 77 1.57 -0.58 -1.35
CA VAL A 77 2.72 -1.48 -1.54
C VAL A 77 3.93 -0.86 -0.88
N VAL A 78 4.66 -1.65 -0.10
CA VAL A 78 5.95 -1.24 0.49
C VAL A 78 7.06 -2.11 -0.08
N ILE A 79 8.19 -1.47 -0.37
CA ILE A 79 9.44 -2.11 -0.77
C ILE A 79 10.46 -1.87 0.37
N PRO A 80 10.54 -2.75 1.38
CA PRO A 80 11.24 -2.45 2.63
C PRO A 80 12.72 -2.12 2.43
N LYS A 81 13.41 -2.88 1.56
CA LYS A 81 14.83 -2.66 1.26
C LYS A 81 15.12 -1.27 0.67
N LEU A 82 14.16 -0.70 -0.06
CA LEU A 82 14.28 0.65 -0.63
C LEU A 82 13.71 1.74 0.27
N ARG A 83 12.95 1.35 1.32
CA ARG A 83 12.15 2.25 2.17
C ARG A 83 11.25 3.15 1.31
N VAL A 84 10.63 2.53 0.32
CA VAL A 84 9.69 3.19 -0.61
C VAL A 84 8.30 2.60 -0.42
N GLY A 85 7.30 3.47 -0.35
CA GLY A 85 5.90 3.05 -0.37
C GLY A 85 5.08 3.75 -1.46
N LEU A 86 4.12 3.00 -1.99
CA LEU A 86 3.08 3.42 -2.93
C LEU A 86 1.76 3.36 -2.18
N ILE A 87 0.97 4.44 -2.19
CA ILE A 87 -0.28 4.54 -1.44
C ILE A 87 -1.39 5.09 -2.34
N ASP A 88 -2.61 4.55 -2.22
CA ASP A 88 -3.83 5.11 -2.79
C ASP A 88 -4.22 6.42 -2.07
N GLY A 89 -4.28 7.52 -2.82
CA GLY A 89 -4.64 8.85 -2.32
C GLY A 89 -6.13 9.22 -2.41
N THR A 90 -7.04 8.25 -2.57
CA THR A 90 -8.49 8.52 -2.59
C THR A 90 -8.94 9.11 -1.25
N ALA A 91 -9.81 10.13 -1.23
CA ALA A 91 -10.29 10.75 0.01
C ALA A 91 -10.97 9.72 0.97
N PRO A 92 -10.87 9.86 2.31
CA PRO A 92 -10.47 11.05 3.07
C PRO A 92 -9.00 11.00 3.55
N HIS A 93 -8.06 10.59 2.70
CA HIS A 93 -6.66 10.42 3.07
C HIS A 93 -5.80 11.70 2.99
N VAL A 94 -6.35 12.85 3.38
CA VAL A 94 -5.58 14.09 3.61
C VAL A 94 -5.36 14.28 5.11
N GLY A 95 -4.23 13.78 5.58
CA GLY A 95 -3.72 13.99 6.93
C GLY A 95 -2.21 13.88 6.94
N VAL A 96 -1.52 14.72 6.16
CA VAL A 96 -0.10 15.03 6.42
C VAL A 96 -0.10 16.19 7.41
N SER A 97 0.12 15.86 8.68
CA SER A 97 0.67 16.79 9.68
C SER A 97 2.11 16.41 9.94
#